data_AF-A0A917ZE13-F1
#
_entry.id   AF-A0A917ZE13-F1
#
_cell.length_a   1.000
_cell.length_b   1.000
_cell.length_c   1.000
_cell.angle_alpha   90.00
_cell.angle_beta   90.00
_cell.angle_gamma   90.00
#
_symmetry.space_group_name_H-M   'P 1'
#
loop_
_entity.id
_entity.type
_entity.pdbx_description
1 polymer ?
#
loop_
_entity_poly.entity_id
_entity_poly.type
_entity_poly.pdbx_seq_one_letter_code
_entity_poly.pdbx_strand_id
1 'polypeptide(L)'
;MFIKIKKNSGIHMEHNGLEKQHLVPVTSNFLLNLNQVAEVSFYSIKETKTRYDLEHHAVQVPPHTRVIHLQMSYPYGSRDEHSGVDKGVLIERCYYKLYFMPEETGQYDVIRGQIEALILNDD
;
A
#
# COMPACT_ATOMS: atom_id res chain seq x y z
N MET A 1 -11.46 -11.08 -7.79
CA MET A 1 -12.15 -9.79 -7.99
C MET A 1 -11.11 -8.69 -7.96
N PHE A 2 -11.25 -7.67 -8.80
CA PHE A 2 -10.26 -6.59 -8.91
C PHE A 2 -10.84 -5.24 -8.50
N ILE A 3 -10.07 -4.45 -7.75
CA ILE A 3 -10.32 -3.03 -7.56
C ILE A 3 -9.37 -2.22 -8.44
N LYS A 4 -9.89 -1.17 -9.07
CA LYS A 4 -9.09 -0.25 -9.87
C LYS A 4 -8.68 0.96 -9.04
N ILE A 5 -7.38 1.10 -8.82
CA ILE A 5 -6.79 2.33 -8.32
C ILE A 5 -6.55 3.23 -9.54
N LYS A 6 -7.09 4.44 -9.49
CA LYS A 6 -6.96 5.41 -10.58
C LYS A 6 -5.73 6.29 -10.30
N LYS A 7 -5.07 6.73 -11.36
CA LYS A 7 -4.06 7.78 -11.29
C LYS A 7 -4.65 8.98 -10.56
N ASN A 8 -3.99 9.43 -9.50
CA ASN A 8 -4.40 10.57 -8.69
C ASN A 8 -3.16 11.15 -7.99
N SER A 9 -2.94 12.45 -8.08
CA SER A 9 -1.79 13.12 -7.46
C SER A 9 -1.83 13.09 -5.92
N GLY A 10 -3.00 12.89 -5.32
CA GLY A 10 -3.17 12.77 -3.88
C GLY A 10 -2.97 11.36 -3.33
N ILE A 11 -2.66 10.37 -4.18
CA ILE A 11 -2.44 8.98 -3.74
C ILE A 11 -0.98 8.60 -3.86
N HIS A 12 -0.42 8.12 -2.76
CA HIS A 12 0.93 7.56 -2.69
C HIS A 12 0.87 6.10 -2.28
N MET A 13 1.91 5.34 -2.60
CA MET A 13 2.01 3.92 -2.33
C MET A 13 3.32 3.59 -1.63
N GLU A 14 3.25 2.69 -0.64
CA GLU A 14 4.39 2.02 -0.03
C GLU A 14 4.17 0.51 -0.21
N HIS A 15 5.21 -0.24 -0.57
CA HIS A 15 5.17 -1.70 -0.58
C HIS A 15 6.50 -2.27 -0.11
N ASN A 16 6.53 -3.55 0.29
CA ASN A 16 7.71 -4.22 0.84
C ASN A 16 8.90 -4.35 -0.15
N GLY A 17 8.71 -4.04 -1.43
CA GLY A 17 9.79 -3.98 -2.43
C GLY A 17 10.50 -2.63 -2.48
N LEU A 18 9.97 -1.60 -1.79
CA LEU A 18 10.63 -0.31 -1.64
C LEU A 18 11.53 -0.32 -0.41
N GLU A 19 12.54 0.56 -0.43
CA GLU A 19 13.27 0.90 0.78
C GLU A 19 12.31 1.41 1.87
N LYS A 20 12.65 1.14 3.13
CA LYS A 20 11.80 1.54 4.26
C LYS A 20 11.54 3.05 4.21
N GLN A 21 10.33 3.45 4.57
CA GLN A 21 9.89 4.85 4.61
C GLN A 21 9.80 5.55 3.25
N HIS A 22 9.91 4.82 2.14
CA HIS A 22 9.72 5.40 0.82
C HIS A 22 8.25 5.39 0.40
N LEU A 23 7.84 6.47 -0.26
CA LEU A 23 6.52 6.65 -0.86
C LEU A 23 6.67 6.98 -2.33
N VAL A 24 5.88 6.29 -3.16
CA VAL A 24 5.83 6.57 -4.60
C VAL A 24 4.45 7.13 -4.97
N PRO A 25 4.37 8.20 -5.76
CA PRO A 25 3.09 8.71 -6.24
C PRO A 25 2.42 7.69 -7.18
N VAL A 26 1.11 7.57 -7.11
CA VAL A 26 0.33 6.74 -8.04
C VAL A 26 0.16 7.47 -9.37
N THR A 27 1.11 7.25 -10.27
CA THR A 27 1.20 7.96 -11.57
C THR A 27 0.43 7.28 -12.70
N SER A 28 -0.04 6.05 -12.50
CA SER A 28 -0.80 5.27 -13.47
C SER A 28 -1.99 4.56 -12.83
N ASN A 29 -2.94 4.12 -13.65
CA ASN A 29 -4.02 3.26 -13.19
C ASN A 29 -3.48 1.84 -12.98
N PHE A 30 -3.87 1.18 -11.90
CA PHE A 30 -3.55 -0.22 -11.68
C PHE A 30 -4.71 -0.98 -11.03
N LEU A 31 -4.65 -2.30 -11.09
CA LEU A 31 -5.67 -3.20 -10.58
C LEU A 31 -5.07 -4.03 -9.45
N LEU A 32 -5.77 -4.14 -8.32
CA LEU A 32 -5.41 -5.03 -7.22
C LEU A 32 -6.40 -6.17 -7.13
N ASN A 33 -5.89 -7.40 -7.06
CA ASN A 33 -6.73 -8.59 -6.91
C ASN A 33 -7.09 -8.81 -5.44
N LEU A 34 -8.33 -8.53 -5.06
CA LEU A 34 -8.81 -8.71 -3.70
C LEU A 34 -8.89 -10.17 -3.26
N ASN A 35 -8.96 -11.12 -4.20
CA ASN A 35 -8.95 -12.56 -3.86
C ASN A 35 -7.59 -13.01 -3.29
N GLN A 36 -6.56 -12.18 -3.44
CA GLN A 36 -5.21 -12.45 -2.94
C GLN A 36 -4.89 -11.63 -1.69
N VAL A 37 -5.86 -10.92 -1.12
CA VAL A 37 -5.68 -10.17 0.11
C VAL A 37 -5.98 -11.09 1.28
N ALA A 38 -5.02 -11.21 2.21
CA ALA A 38 -5.19 -11.95 3.46
C ALA A 38 -5.80 -11.07 4.56
N GLU A 39 -5.42 -9.78 4.60
CA GLU A 39 -5.89 -8.83 5.60
C GLU A 39 -5.98 -7.43 4.99
N VAL A 40 -7.00 -6.67 5.42
CA VAL A 40 -7.15 -5.24 5.10
C VAL A 40 -7.23 -4.45 6.41
N SER A 41 -6.44 -3.39 6.52
CA SER A 41 -6.56 -2.43 7.62
C SER A 41 -6.84 -1.03 7.08
N PHE A 42 -7.74 -0.31 7.75
CA PHE A 42 -8.05 1.09 7.49
C PHE A 42 -7.64 1.95 8.68
N TYR A 43 -6.82 2.98 8.46
CA TYR A 43 -6.43 3.89 9.54
C TYR A 43 -6.12 5.29 9.02
N SER A 44 -5.97 6.24 9.92
CA SER A 44 -5.54 7.61 9.61
C SER A 44 -4.25 7.94 10.34
N ILE A 45 -3.40 8.72 9.69
CA ILE A 45 -2.16 9.24 10.28
C ILE A 45 -2.51 10.36 11.27
N LYS A 46 -2.04 10.24 12.52
CA LYS A 46 -2.37 11.21 13.59
C LYS A 46 -1.46 12.43 13.62
N GLU A 47 -0.22 12.28 13.19
CA GLU A 47 0.84 13.28 13.27
C GLU A 47 1.59 13.32 11.94
N THR A 48 2.15 14.47 11.60
CA THR A 48 2.97 14.61 10.40
C THR A 48 4.12 13.60 10.41
N LYS A 49 4.29 12.85 9.32
CA LYS A 49 5.39 11.90 9.16
C LYS A 49 6.28 12.29 8.00
N THR A 50 7.59 12.30 8.23
CA THR A 50 8.58 12.37 7.16
C THR A 50 8.68 10.99 6.48
N ARG A 51 8.66 11.01 5.15
CA ARG A 51 8.89 9.89 4.23
C ARG A 51 9.86 10.37 3.15
N TYR A 52 10.25 9.46 2.26
CA TYR A 52 11.19 9.76 1.17
C TYR A 52 10.60 9.36 -0.17
N ASP A 53 10.87 10.12 -1.23
CA ASP A 53 10.62 9.66 -2.59
C ASP A 53 11.77 8.76 -3.09
N LEU A 54 11.69 8.27 -4.32
CA LEU A 54 12.74 7.43 -4.92
C LEU A 54 14.06 8.17 -5.14
N GLU A 55 14.03 9.50 -5.14
CA GLU A 55 15.20 10.38 -5.30
C GLU A 55 15.77 10.81 -3.93
N HIS A 56 15.28 10.21 -2.84
CA HIS A 56 15.64 10.48 -1.45
C HIS A 56 15.29 11.90 -0.96
N HIS A 57 14.38 12.59 -1.64
CA HIS A 57 13.84 13.85 -1.15
C HIS A 57 12.81 13.60 -0.05
N ALA A 58 12.85 14.42 0.98
CA ALA A 58 11.90 14.34 2.09
C ALA A 58 10.51 14.78 1.64
N VAL A 59 9.54 13.88 1.81
CA VAL A 59 8.11 14.12 1.59
C VAL A 59 7.40 14.14 2.94
N GLN A 60 6.59 15.17 3.18
CA GLN A 60 5.78 15.27 4.39
C GLN A 60 4.41 14.64 4.16
N VAL A 61 4.09 13.64 4.97
CA VAL A 61 2.75 13.05 5.03
C VAL A 61 1.97 13.79 6.11
N PRO A 62 0.98 14.62 5.77
CA PRO A 62 0.23 15.40 6.74
C PRO A 62 -0.65 14.50 7.64
N PRO A 63 -1.04 15.00 8.82
CA PRO A 63 -2.06 14.35 9.63
C PRO A 63 -3.38 14.23 8.85
N HIS A 64 -4.23 13.29 9.27
CA HIS A 64 -5.49 12.93 8.60
C HIS A 64 -5.32 12.29 7.22
N THR A 65 -4.09 12.03 6.76
CA THR A 65 -3.86 11.12 5.63
C THR A 65 -4.49 9.77 5.95
N ARG A 66 -5.39 9.31 5.09
CA ARG A 66 -6.09 8.04 5.25
C ARG A 66 -5.27 6.94 4.57
N VAL A 67 -5.21 5.77 5.17
CA VAL A 67 -4.40 4.66 4.66
C VAL A 67 -5.25 3.42 4.52
N ILE A 68 -5.14 2.78 3.36
CA ILE A 68 -5.61 1.41 3.12
C ILE A 68 -4.37 0.52 3.09
N HIS A 69 -4.23 -0.38 4.05
CA HIS A 69 -3.14 -1.34 4.12
C HIS A 69 -3.66 -2.72 3.73
N LEU A 70 -3.10 -3.27 2.67
CA LEU A 70 -3.47 -4.57 2.09
C LEU A 70 -2.31 -5.53 2.29
N GLN A 71 -2.51 -6.52 3.15
CA GLN A 71 -1.57 -7.64 3.32
C GLN A 71 -1.94 -8.74 2.33
N MET A 72 -1.05 -9.06 1.40
CA MET A 72 -1.30 -10.08 0.38
C MET A 72 -0.99 -11.49 0.92
N SER A 73 -1.69 -12.49 0.40
CA SER A 73 -1.57 -13.90 0.79
C SER A 73 -0.48 -14.66 0.02
N TYR A 74 -0.02 -14.15 -1.14
CA TYR A 74 1.04 -14.80 -1.90
C TYR A 74 2.43 -14.47 -1.34
N PRO A 75 3.36 -15.45 -1.36
CA PRO A 75 4.73 -15.22 -0.96
C PRO A 75 5.44 -14.32 -1.98
N TYR A 76 6.13 -13.30 -1.49
CA TYR A 76 7.17 -12.58 -2.22
C TYR A 76 8.51 -13.23 -1.85
N GLY A 77 9.25 -13.71 -2.84
CA GLY A 77 10.58 -14.29 -2.65
C GLY A 77 11.64 -13.36 -3.20
N SER A 78 12.57 -12.91 -2.37
CA SER A 78 13.86 -12.41 -2.82
C SER A 78 14.88 -13.55 -2.77
N ARG A 79 15.63 -13.73 -3.87
CA ARG A 79 16.78 -14.64 -3.88
C ARG A 79 18.00 -13.81 -3.52
N ASP A 80 18.67 -14.15 -2.42
CA ASP A 80 19.95 -13.54 -2.06
C ASP A 80 21.02 -14.11 -3.00
N GLU A 81 21.33 -13.41 -4.11
CA GLU A 81 22.32 -13.89 -5.09
C GLU A 81 23.78 -13.74 -4.62
N HIS A 82 24.01 -13.13 -3.45
CA HIS A 82 25.36 -12.72 -3.00
C HIS A 82 26.09 -13.70 -2.08
N SER A 83 25.51 -14.86 -1.76
CA SER A 83 26.20 -15.87 -0.95
C SER A 83 26.14 -17.22 -1.66
N GLY A 84 27.29 -17.79 -2.03
CA GLY A 84 27.40 -19.18 -2.52
C GLY A 84 27.05 -20.26 -1.48
N VAL A 85 26.15 -19.94 -0.55
CA VAL A 85 25.59 -20.82 0.47
C VAL A 85 24.09 -20.77 0.28
N ASP A 86 23.50 -21.93 0.04
CA ASP A 86 22.05 -22.14 -0.16
C ASP A 86 21.29 -21.73 1.12
N LYS A 87 21.05 -20.42 1.27
CA LYS A 87 20.29 -19.85 2.39
C LYS A 87 18.85 -19.67 1.90
N GLY A 88 17.94 -20.31 2.61
CA GLY A 88 16.55 -20.52 2.21
C GLY A 88 15.83 -19.27 1.71
N VAL A 89 14.87 -19.52 0.82
CA VAL A 89 13.97 -18.50 0.27
C VAL A 89 13.29 -17.76 1.42
N LEU A 90 13.61 -16.48 1.60
CA LEU A 90 12.90 -15.61 2.52
C LEU A 90 11.51 -15.39 1.93
N ILE A 91 10.50 -16.07 2.48
CA ILE A 91 9.11 -15.90 2.10
C ILE A 91 8.54 -14.77 2.95
N GLU A 92 8.50 -13.56 2.39
CA GLU A 92 7.80 -12.44 3.01
C GLU A 92 6.45 -12.23 2.36
N ARG A 93 5.42 -11.92 3.15
CA ARG A 93 4.12 -11.54 2.60
C ARG A 93 4.23 -10.15 1.98
N CYS A 94 3.81 -10.02 0.72
CA CYS A 94 3.74 -8.73 0.06
C CYS A 94 2.67 -7.85 0.74
N TYR A 95 2.92 -6.55 0.85
CA TYR A 95 1.90 -5.60 1.29
C TYR A 95 1.89 -4.37 0.37
N TYR A 96 0.72 -3.76 0.27
CA TYR A 96 0.54 -2.44 -0.34
C TYR A 96 -0.14 -1.51 0.67
N LYS A 97 0.47 -0.37 0.96
CA LYS A 97 -0.16 0.73 1.70
C LYS A 97 -0.45 1.84 0.72
N LEU A 98 -1.72 2.17 0.57
CA LEU A 98 -2.18 3.30 -0.23
C LEU A 98 -2.47 4.46 0.71
N TYR A 99 -1.71 5.53 0.59
CA TYR A 99 -1.82 6.77 1.34
C TYR A 99 -2.65 7.75 0.53
N PHE A 100 -3.81 8.12 1.05
CA PHE A 100 -4.72 9.10 0.47
C PHE A 100 -4.55 10.39 1.25
N MET A 101 -3.83 11.35 0.65
CA MET A 101 -3.58 12.64 1.26
C MET A 101 -4.91 13.39 1.50
N PRO A 102 -4.99 14.32 2.46
CA PRO A 102 -6.22 15.03 2.79
C PRO A 102 -6.90 15.75 1.60
N GLU A 103 -6.11 16.17 0.62
CA GLU A 103 -6.55 16.80 -0.63
C GLU A 103 -7.12 15.81 -1.67
N GLU A 104 -6.99 14.50 -1.46
CA GLU A 104 -7.50 13.48 -2.36
C GLU A 104 -9.03 13.52 -2.46
N THR A 105 -9.55 13.51 -3.68
CA THR A 105 -10.96 13.71 -3.99
C THR A 105 -11.76 12.40 -3.99
N GLY A 106 -11.90 11.80 -2.80
CA GLY A 106 -12.94 10.81 -2.49
C GLY A 106 -12.71 9.40 -3.02
N GLN A 107 -11.59 9.11 -3.70
CA GLN A 107 -11.27 7.76 -4.12
C GLN A 107 -11.11 6.81 -2.93
N TYR A 108 -10.62 7.31 -1.79
CA TYR A 108 -10.58 6.53 -0.55
C TYR A 108 -11.95 5.96 -0.18
N ASP A 109 -12.98 6.81 -0.11
CA ASP A 109 -14.31 6.41 0.38
C ASP A 109 -14.97 5.41 -0.57
N VAL A 110 -14.76 5.59 -1.88
CA VAL A 110 -15.23 4.64 -2.89
C VAL A 110 -14.55 3.28 -2.73
N ILE A 111 -13.22 3.24 -2.62
CA ILE A 111 -12.50 1.96 -2.49
C ILE A 111 -12.87 1.27 -1.17
N ARG A 112 -12.89 2.03 -0.08
CA ARG A 112 -13.24 1.53 1.25
C ARG A 112 -14.64 0.91 1.24
N GLY A 113 -15.65 1.63 0.75
CA GLY A 113 -17.02 1.11 0.71
C GLY A 113 -17.17 -0.14 -0.16
N GLN A 114 -16.40 -0.24 -1.26
CA GLN A 114 -16.39 -1.46 -2.09
C GLN A 114 -15.72 -2.66 -1.39
N ILE A 115 -14.73 -2.42 -0.52
CA ILE A 115 -14.11 -3.48 0.28
C ILE A 115 -15.03 -3.88 1.43
N GLU A 116 -15.62 -2.90 2.14
CA GLU A 116 -16.53 -3.15 3.27
C GLU A 116 -17.79 -3.90 2.83
N ALA A 117 -18.33 -3.62 1.64
CA ALA A 117 -19.47 -4.35 1.07
C ALA A 117 -19.24 -5.87 0.83
N LEU A 118 -18.02 -6.37 1.05
CA LEU A 118 -17.66 -7.79 0.93
C LEU A 118 -17.60 -8.49 2.28
N ILE A 119 -17.77 -7.75 3.37
CA ILE A 119 -17.69 -8.25 4.73
C ILE A 119 -19.04 -8.86 5.11
N LEU A 120 -19.01 -10.03 5.77
CA LEU A 120 -20.23 -10.74 6.18
C LEU A 120 -20.93 -10.08 7.38
N ASN A 121 -20.18 -9.36 8.20
CA ASN A 121 -20.64 -8.67 9.40
C ASN A 121 -20.43 -7.16 9.23
N ASP A 122 -21.18 -6.57 8.30
CA ASP A 122 -21.24 -5.11 8.15
C ASP A 122 -22.02 -4.55 9.35
N ASP A 123 -21.40 -3.66 10.13
CA ASP A 123 -22.02 -2.97 11.29
C ASP A 123 -22.93 -1.82 10.84
#